data_AF-A0A3N7K2Q3-F1
#
_entry.id   AF-A0A3N7K2Q3-F1
#
_cell.length_a   1.000
_cell.length_b   1.000
_cell.length_c   1.000
_cell.angle_alpha   90.00
_cell.angle_beta   90.00
_cell.angle_gamma   90.00
#
_symmetry.space_group_name_H-M   'P 1'
#
loop_
_entity.id
_entity.type
_entity.pdbx_description
1 polymer ?
#
loop_
_entity_poly.entity_id
_entity_poly.type
_entity_poly.pdbx_seq_one_letter_code
_entity_poly.pdbx_strand_id
1 'polypeptide(L)'
;MFLVIQKASINAASMQPEPVRKGKALAAAKPASSASSAAQASAINLAALGLPGALGASAPAAPGCMRKPSADPLSLASPADNRRVLDRMNRALSASGDARLSAAAGMLDVSGRGMGEIVSAMEQGEKACSGSKANEASPACREARESQVAAHAHRGELLSPVADKLARMARDGKDPLVYAMAMQACRPSSADVSAPACGQLSTEQWARLDPDNGVAWLKMLEEAMARSDMGTAAEALHRLSQAKRVESPGFMVTRLVLRNLPADLTGDERLFAMMQSSVVWMQWQMPGYQPLVKMCSPQAVRDANRAQTCEAVAHLLVEGDQSALGNLVGLRVGENLGWPAAKVQDMRTEVQAALMASPGLALSTDKPVNTCELTRQMQDWLALVSEKGEVKGSQEYAKRAGVSIDQLKADYLRRMEVTTAARQATAASAPERL
;
A
#
# COMPACT_ATOMS: atom_id res chain seq x y z
N MET A 1 4.11 -14.48 -3.90
CA MET A 1 4.40 -13.19 -3.22
C MET A 1 3.17 -12.30 -3.02
N PHE A 2 2.52 -11.73 -4.06
CA PHE A 2 1.34 -10.85 -3.90
C PHE A 2 0.17 -11.53 -3.14
N LEU A 3 -0.17 -12.76 -3.50
CA LEU A 3 -1.22 -13.55 -2.83
C LEU A 3 -0.87 -13.94 -1.39
N VAL A 4 0.42 -14.14 -1.07
CA VAL A 4 0.88 -14.48 0.29
C VAL A 4 0.79 -13.28 1.21
N ILE A 5 1.22 -12.09 0.73
CA ILE A 5 1.10 -10.82 1.47
C ILE A 5 -0.38 -10.49 1.75
N GLN A 6 -1.26 -10.72 0.77
CA GLN A 6 -2.70 -10.50 0.91
C GLN A 6 -3.34 -11.50 1.90
N LYS A 7 -2.96 -12.79 1.86
CA LYS A 7 -3.49 -13.83 2.75
C LYS A 7 -3.03 -13.68 4.20
N ALA A 8 -1.77 -13.30 4.43
CA ALA A 8 -1.25 -13.02 5.77
C ALA A 8 -1.95 -11.82 6.44
N SER A 9 -2.26 -10.78 5.66
CA SER A 9 -2.99 -9.60 6.14
C SER A 9 -4.45 -9.90 6.51
N ILE A 10 -5.08 -10.88 5.83
CA ILE A 10 -6.45 -11.33 6.11
C ILE A 10 -6.52 -12.16 7.41
N ASN A 11 -5.55 -13.03 7.66
CA ASN A 11 -5.53 -13.88 8.87
C ASN A 11 -5.27 -13.11 10.17
N ALA A 12 -4.53 -12.00 10.12
CA ALA A 12 -4.33 -11.13 11.29
C ALA A 12 -5.63 -10.42 11.73
N ALA A 13 -6.62 -10.28 10.84
CA ALA A 13 -7.88 -9.59 11.11
C ALA A 13 -8.97 -10.46 11.75
N SER A 14 -8.73 -11.76 11.98
CA SER A 14 -9.74 -12.69 12.54
C SER A 14 -9.71 -12.85 14.06
N MET A 15 -9.01 -11.98 14.80
CA MET A 15 -9.07 -11.98 16.27
C MET A 15 -10.40 -11.39 16.73
N GLN A 16 -11.32 -12.25 17.18
CA GLN A 16 -12.56 -11.82 17.82
C GLN A 16 -12.26 -11.14 19.16
N PRO A 17 -12.98 -10.06 19.53
CA PRO A 17 -12.86 -9.48 20.86
C PRO A 17 -13.41 -10.45 21.92
N GLU A 18 -12.61 -10.73 22.95
CA GLU A 18 -13.10 -11.44 24.14
C GLU A 18 -14.26 -10.67 24.80
N PRO A 19 -15.26 -11.37 25.36
CA PRO A 19 -16.35 -10.73 26.09
C PRO A 19 -15.84 -10.11 27.39
N VAL A 20 -16.11 -8.81 27.55
CA VAL A 20 -15.80 -8.01 28.75
C VAL A 20 -16.49 -8.61 29.99
N ARG A 21 -15.71 -9.21 30.89
CA ARG A 21 -16.15 -9.55 32.25
C ARG A 21 -16.24 -8.30 33.11
N LYS A 22 -17.43 -8.04 33.69
CA LYS A 22 -17.67 -6.95 34.64
C LYS A 22 -17.00 -7.22 36.00
N GLY A 23 -16.11 -6.29 36.40
CA GLY A 23 -16.04 -5.72 37.75
C GLY A 23 -15.24 -6.45 38.84
N LYS A 24 -14.10 -5.85 39.24
CA LYS A 24 -13.76 -5.54 40.65
C LYS A 24 -12.60 -4.52 40.73
N ALA A 25 -12.60 -3.79 41.83
CA ALA A 25 -11.98 -2.47 42.05
C ALA A 25 -10.43 -2.42 42.04
N LEU A 26 -9.93 -1.21 41.74
CA LEU A 26 -8.52 -0.82 41.61
C LEU A 26 -7.71 -0.90 42.92
N ALA A 27 -6.45 -1.33 42.78
CA ALA A 27 -5.33 -0.85 43.58
C ALA A 27 -4.23 -0.33 42.63
N ALA A 28 -3.60 0.78 43.03
CA ALA A 28 -2.70 1.60 42.22
C ALA A 28 -1.36 0.90 41.88
N ALA A 29 -0.93 0.99 40.61
CA ALA A 29 0.40 0.63 40.16
C ALA A 29 1.02 1.74 39.27
N LYS A 30 2.32 1.95 39.45
CA LYS A 30 3.22 2.92 38.78
C LYS A 30 3.26 2.74 37.24
N PRO A 31 3.65 3.78 36.47
CA PRO A 31 3.63 3.73 35.01
C PRO A 31 4.79 2.90 34.47
N ALA A 32 4.45 1.83 33.75
CA ALA A 32 5.37 1.11 32.87
C ALA A 32 5.41 1.81 31.49
N SER A 33 6.61 1.87 30.92
CA SER A 33 6.95 2.49 29.64
C SER A 33 6.07 1.98 28.48
N SER A 34 5.47 2.90 27.74
CA SER A 34 4.65 2.65 26.55
C SER A 34 5.52 2.28 25.35
N ALA A 35 5.66 0.98 25.10
CA ALA A 35 6.11 0.42 23.82
C ALA A 35 5.06 -0.60 23.33
N SER A 36 3.88 -0.12 22.91
CA SER A 36 2.86 -0.95 22.24
C SER A 36 1.74 -0.08 21.64
N SER A 37 2.06 0.87 20.74
CA SER A 37 1.03 1.61 19.98
C SER A 37 1.22 1.56 18.46
N ALA A 38 2.16 0.75 17.94
CA ALA A 38 2.40 0.64 16.49
C ALA A 38 1.64 -0.51 15.80
N ALA A 39 0.93 -1.37 16.54
CA ALA A 39 0.23 -2.54 15.99
C ALA A 39 -1.32 -2.47 16.02
N GLN A 40 -1.91 -1.36 16.48
CA GLN A 40 -3.38 -1.22 16.58
C GLN A 40 -3.86 0.04 15.86
N ALA A 41 -3.76 0.04 14.53
CA ALA A 41 -4.45 1.01 13.69
C ALA A 41 -4.67 0.44 12.29
N SER A 42 -5.48 -0.61 12.17
CA SER A 42 -6.12 -1.02 10.91
C SER A 42 -7.24 -2.01 11.19
N ALA A 43 -8.45 -1.49 11.42
CA ALA A 43 -9.68 -2.25 11.25
C ALA A 43 -10.61 -1.45 10.33
N ILE A 44 -10.20 -1.32 9.06
CA ILE A 44 -11.15 -1.29 7.96
C ILE A 44 -11.22 -2.75 7.50
N ASN A 45 -12.41 -3.34 7.56
CA ASN A 45 -12.62 -4.77 7.38
C ASN A 45 -12.43 -5.17 5.90
N LEU A 46 -11.17 -5.38 5.47
CA LEU A 46 -10.79 -5.81 4.12
C LEU A 46 -11.19 -7.26 3.79
N ALA A 47 -11.71 -8.01 4.76
CA ALA A 47 -12.15 -9.40 4.60
C ALA A 47 -13.37 -9.58 3.66
N ALA A 48 -13.91 -8.53 3.02
CA ALA A 48 -15.11 -8.58 2.18
C ALA A 48 -14.87 -8.87 0.68
N LEU A 49 -13.61 -8.98 0.21
CA LEU A 49 -13.27 -9.08 -1.21
C LEU A 49 -13.38 -10.51 -1.79
N GLY A 50 -14.47 -11.25 -1.53
CA GLY A 50 -14.67 -12.59 -2.10
C GLY A 50 -14.60 -12.59 -3.63
N LEU A 51 -13.58 -13.24 -4.21
CA LEU A 51 -13.33 -13.29 -5.66
C LEU A 51 -13.60 -14.69 -6.23
N PRO A 52 -14.60 -14.84 -7.11
CA PRO A 52 -14.60 -15.86 -8.16
C PRO A 52 -14.53 -15.22 -9.57
N GLY A 53 -13.84 -15.87 -10.51
CA GLY A 53 -13.51 -15.33 -11.83
C GLY A 53 -14.43 -15.77 -12.97
N ALA A 54 -14.57 -14.92 -13.99
CA ALA A 54 -14.77 -15.27 -15.41
C ALA A 54 -14.85 -13.99 -16.28
N LEU A 55 -13.95 -13.82 -17.25
CA LEU A 55 -14.20 -13.10 -18.53
C LEU A 55 -13.20 -13.59 -19.59
N GLY A 56 -13.69 -13.78 -20.83
CA GLY A 56 -12.90 -14.25 -21.97
C GLY A 56 -13.26 -13.57 -23.28
N ALA A 57 -12.23 -13.27 -24.08
CA ALA A 57 -12.15 -13.37 -25.53
C ALA A 57 -10.67 -13.19 -25.92
N SER A 58 -10.15 -14.03 -26.82
CA SER A 58 -8.73 -14.13 -27.18
C SER A 58 -8.38 -13.35 -28.45
N ALA A 59 -7.23 -12.66 -28.44
CA ALA A 59 -6.63 -11.96 -29.58
C ALA A 59 -5.42 -12.73 -30.17
N PRO A 60 -5.03 -12.50 -31.44
CA PRO A 60 -3.91 -13.22 -32.06
C PRO A 60 -2.53 -12.80 -31.51
N ALA A 61 -1.59 -13.75 -31.51
CA ALA A 61 -0.27 -13.65 -30.89
C ALA A 61 0.71 -12.75 -31.65
N ALA A 62 1.51 -11.96 -30.91
CA ALA A 62 2.62 -11.19 -31.42
C ALA A 62 3.93 -12.04 -31.46
N PRO A 63 4.80 -11.87 -32.47
CA PRO A 63 6.07 -12.59 -32.56
C PRO A 63 7.07 -12.13 -31.49
N GLY A 64 7.81 -13.09 -30.88
CA GLY A 64 8.86 -12.84 -29.88
C GLY A 64 8.68 -13.53 -28.52
N CYS A 65 7.60 -14.29 -28.34
CA CYS A 65 7.13 -14.77 -27.03
C CYS A 65 7.10 -16.31 -26.90
N MET A 66 8.10 -17.01 -27.45
CA MET A 66 8.19 -18.47 -27.37
C MET A 66 9.21 -18.91 -26.33
N ARG A 67 8.87 -18.81 -25.04
CA ARG A 67 9.49 -19.62 -23.99
C ARG A 67 8.45 -20.58 -23.43
N LYS A 68 8.85 -21.82 -23.18
CA LYS A 68 8.02 -22.78 -22.46
C LYS A 68 7.63 -22.17 -21.10
N PRO A 69 6.37 -22.32 -20.67
CA PRO A 69 5.94 -21.84 -19.36
C PRO A 69 6.87 -22.39 -18.27
N SER A 70 7.50 -21.51 -17.48
CA SER A 70 8.18 -21.90 -16.25
C SER A 70 7.15 -22.33 -15.21
N ALA A 71 7.54 -23.22 -14.31
CA ALA A 71 6.68 -23.68 -13.20
C ALA A 71 6.34 -22.56 -12.19
N ASP A 72 7.16 -21.50 -12.15
CA ASP A 72 6.86 -20.27 -11.43
C ASP A 72 6.77 -19.10 -12.43
N PRO A 73 5.57 -18.53 -12.66
CA PRO A 73 5.33 -17.46 -13.63
C PRO A 73 5.90 -16.09 -13.20
N LEU A 74 6.32 -15.93 -11.93
CA LEU A 74 6.80 -14.66 -11.38
C LEU A 74 8.27 -14.69 -10.94
N SER A 75 8.88 -15.86 -10.91
CA SER A 75 10.33 -16.00 -10.76
C SER A 75 10.96 -15.99 -12.14
N LEU A 76 11.91 -15.09 -12.40
CA LEU A 76 12.93 -15.40 -13.40
C LEU A 76 13.58 -16.73 -13.00
N ALA A 77 14.18 -17.44 -13.95
CA ALA A 77 14.59 -18.83 -13.80
C ALA A 77 15.43 -19.15 -12.54
N SER A 78 16.03 -18.14 -11.88
CA SER A 78 16.68 -18.24 -10.57
C SER A 78 16.69 -16.92 -9.77
N PRO A 79 16.92 -16.95 -8.44
CA PRO A 79 17.24 -15.75 -7.65
C PRO A 79 18.44 -14.94 -8.18
N ALA A 80 19.39 -15.60 -8.84
CA ALA A 80 20.53 -14.93 -9.48
C ALA A 80 20.10 -14.07 -10.68
N ASP A 81 19.11 -14.54 -11.47
CA ASP A 81 18.54 -13.76 -12.57
C ASP A 81 17.80 -12.52 -12.07
N ASN A 82 16.99 -12.69 -11.00
CA ASN A 82 16.33 -11.57 -10.31
C ASN A 82 17.35 -10.51 -9.87
N ARG A 83 18.46 -10.94 -9.25
CA ARG A 83 19.54 -10.05 -8.82
C ARG A 83 20.22 -9.35 -10.01
N ARG A 84 20.49 -10.08 -11.09
CA ARG A 84 21.08 -9.51 -12.31
C ARG A 84 20.20 -8.42 -12.93
N VAL A 85 18.88 -8.61 -12.95
CA VAL A 85 17.94 -7.59 -13.46
C VAL A 85 17.92 -6.35 -12.56
N LEU A 86 17.81 -6.54 -11.23
CA LEU A 86 17.88 -5.43 -10.27
C LEU A 86 19.19 -4.65 -10.40
N ASP A 87 20.32 -5.33 -10.50
CA ASP A 87 21.63 -4.70 -10.65
C ASP A 87 21.74 -3.91 -11.98
N ARG A 88 21.17 -4.42 -13.08
CA ARG A 88 21.07 -3.68 -14.35
C ARG A 88 20.21 -2.44 -14.22
N MET A 89 19.04 -2.54 -13.58
CA MET A 89 18.16 -1.40 -13.34
C MET A 89 18.84 -0.34 -12.47
N ASN A 90 19.41 -0.75 -11.32
CA ASN A 90 20.04 0.16 -10.37
C ASN A 90 21.22 0.90 -11.00
N ARG A 91 22.01 0.24 -11.84
CA ARG A 91 23.08 0.89 -12.62
C ARG A 91 22.51 1.90 -13.62
N ALA A 92 21.49 1.54 -14.39
CA ALA A 92 20.88 2.43 -15.37
C ALA A 92 20.29 3.68 -14.72
N LEU A 93 19.54 3.51 -13.63
CA LEU A 93 18.95 4.61 -12.87
C LEU A 93 20.03 5.51 -12.25
N SER A 94 21.07 4.92 -11.65
CA SER A 94 22.15 5.67 -11.00
C SER A 94 23.07 6.41 -11.98
N ALA A 95 23.22 5.93 -13.22
CA ALA A 95 24.08 6.54 -14.24
C ALA A 95 23.50 7.82 -14.86
N SER A 96 22.22 8.12 -14.61
CA SER A 96 21.52 9.29 -15.20
C SER A 96 22.01 10.65 -14.71
N GLY A 97 22.66 10.71 -13.54
CA GLY A 97 22.98 11.96 -12.84
C GLY A 97 21.77 12.65 -12.20
N ASP A 98 20.55 12.14 -12.39
CA ASP A 98 19.34 12.65 -11.75
C ASP A 98 19.25 12.15 -10.30
N ALA A 99 19.14 13.08 -9.35
CA ALA A 99 19.04 12.77 -7.93
C ALA A 99 17.81 11.89 -7.59
N ARG A 100 16.69 12.06 -8.30
CA ARG A 100 15.48 11.25 -8.12
C ARG A 100 15.72 9.81 -8.54
N LEU A 101 16.38 9.60 -9.68
CA LEU A 101 16.68 8.26 -10.19
C LEU A 101 17.72 7.55 -9.32
N SER A 102 18.76 8.27 -8.87
CA SER A 102 19.74 7.71 -7.92
C SER A 102 19.09 7.33 -6.59
N ALA A 103 18.16 8.15 -6.10
CA ALA A 103 17.42 7.86 -4.88
C ALA A 103 16.48 6.64 -5.03
N ALA A 104 15.74 6.57 -6.15
CA ALA A 104 14.89 5.43 -6.46
C ALA A 104 15.69 4.13 -6.60
N ALA A 105 16.89 4.18 -7.20
CA ALA A 105 17.78 3.04 -7.30
C ALA A 105 18.22 2.51 -5.92
N GLY A 106 18.52 3.41 -4.97
CA GLY A 106 18.83 3.02 -3.59
C GLY A 106 17.67 2.29 -2.91
N MET A 107 16.44 2.79 -3.06
CA MET A 107 15.24 2.15 -2.51
C MET A 107 14.98 0.77 -3.14
N LEU A 108 15.18 0.64 -4.45
CA LEU A 108 15.04 -0.63 -5.17
C LEU A 108 16.08 -1.65 -4.74
N ASP A 109 17.34 -1.25 -4.53
CA ASP A 109 18.41 -2.15 -4.08
C ASP A 109 18.08 -2.77 -2.71
N VAL A 110 17.65 -1.95 -1.74
CA VAL A 110 17.25 -2.44 -0.42
C VAL A 110 16.03 -3.35 -0.50
N SER A 111 15.02 -2.96 -1.28
CA SER A 111 13.80 -3.76 -1.44
C SER A 111 14.12 -5.11 -2.07
N GLY A 112 14.92 -5.13 -3.14
CA GLY A 112 15.28 -6.34 -3.87
C GLY A 112 16.12 -7.31 -3.06
N ARG A 113 17.04 -6.82 -2.23
CA ARG A 113 17.90 -7.66 -1.37
C ARG A 113 17.18 -8.12 -0.10
N GLY A 114 16.53 -7.20 0.62
CA GLY A 114 15.95 -7.50 1.94
C GLY A 114 14.60 -8.21 1.89
N MET A 115 13.76 -8.00 0.87
CA MET A 115 12.42 -8.60 0.86
C MET A 115 12.42 -10.09 0.58
N GLY A 116 13.37 -10.60 -0.22
CA GLY A 116 13.47 -12.04 -0.48
C GLY A 116 13.65 -12.82 0.82
N GLU A 117 14.51 -12.32 1.71
CA GLU A 117 14.78 -12.93 3.02
C GLU A 117 13.58 -12.82 3.96
N ILE A 118 12.93 -11.65 4.03
CA ILE A 118 11.73 -11.45 4.85
C ILE A 118 10.59 -12.38 4.39
N VAL A 119 10.31 -12.45 3.09
CA VAL A 119 9.26 -13.32 2.55
C VAL A 119 9.58 -14.78 2.85
N SER A 120 10.84 -15.21 2.67
CA SER A 120 11.25 -16.57 3.00
C SER A 120 11.06 -16.88 4.48
N ALA A 121 11.43 -15.97 5.38
CA ALA A 121 11.25 -16.13 6.82
C ALA A 121 9.77 -16.13 7.24
N MET A 122 8.92 -15.34 6.58
CA MET A 122 7.48 -15.34 6.79
C MET A 122 6.84 -16.66 6.36
N GLU A 123 7.17 -17.18 5.18
CA GLU A 123 6.65 -18.46 4.69
C GLU A 123 7.09 -19.63 5.57
N GLN A 124 8.33 -19.61 6.06
CA GLN A 124 8.82 -20.60 7.04
C GLN A 124 8.06 -20.50 8.35
N GLY A 125 7.78 -19.28 8.84
CA GLY A 125 6.97 -19.05 10.03
C GLY A 125 5.53 -19.54 9.89
N GLU A 126 4.88 -19.26 8.77
CA GLU A 126 3.53 -19.77 8.51
C GLU A 126 3.51 -21.31 8.50
N LYS A 127 4.46 -21.95 7.82
CA LYS A 127 4.58 -23.43 7.80
C LYS A 127 4.87 -24.00 9.19
N ALA A 128 5.73 -23.36 9.98
CA ALA A 128 6.11 -23.81 11.31
C ALA A 128 5.01 -23.62 12.36
N CYS A 129 4.17 -22.58 12.24
CA CYS A 129 3.19 -22.19 13.25
C CYS A 129 1.72 -22.54 12.89
N SER A 130 1.40 -22.94 11.65
CA SER A 130 0.01 -23.21 11.20
C SER A 130 -0.57 -24.58 11.57
N GLY A 131 0.20 -25.48 12.19
CA GLY A 131 -0.31 -26.76 12.66
C GLY A 131 -1.17 -26.60 13.93
N SER A 132 -2.38 -27.21 13.99
CA SER A 132 -3.36 -27.00 15.08
C SER A 132 -2.93 -27.46 16.50
N LYS A 133 -1.70 -27.96 16.65
CA LYS A 133 -1.07 -28.31 17.94
C LYS A 133 0.26 -27.58 18.18
N ALA A 134 0.72 -26.77 17.24
CA ALA A 134 1.88 -25.91 17.44
C ALA A 134 1.43 -24.72 18.28
N ASN A 135 1.44 -24.89 19.60
CA ASN A 135 1.41 -23.74 20.50
C ASN A 135 2.59 -22.82 20.13
N GLU A 136 2.46 -21.51 20.33
CA GLU A 136 3.55 -20.54 20.08
C GLU A 136 4.88 -20.90 20.77
N ALA A 137 4.83 -21.81 21.75
CA ALA A 137 5.95 -22.38 22.47
C ALA A 137 6.66 -23.55 21.74
N SER A 138 6.24 -23.96 20.55
CA SER A 138 6.95 -24.99 19.79
C SER A 138 8.35 -24.49 19.40
N PRO A 139 9.41 -25.32 19.49
CA PRO A 139 10.75 -24.91 19.08
C PRO A 139 10.80 -24.36 17.65
N ALA A 140 10.08 -24.99 16.71
CA ALA A 140 10.02 -24.57 15.31
C ALA A 140 9.38 -23.18 15.12
N CYS A 141 8.32 -22.85 15.89
CA CYS A 141 7.69 -21.54 15.79
C CYS A 141 8.58 -20.43 16.40
N ARG A 142 9.34 -20.75 17.47
CA ARG A 142 10.35 -19.82 18.02
C ARG A 142 11.50 -19.57 17.04
N GLU A 143 12.07 -20.61 16.46
CA GLU A 143 13.15 -20.50 15.46
C GLU A 143 12.71 -19.68 14.24
N ALA A 144 11.48 -19.87 13.77
CA ALA A 144 10.94 -19.07 12.67
C ALA A 144 10.73 -17.59 13.05
N ARG A 145 10.29 -17.30 14.28
CA ARG A 145 10.22 -15.91 14.80
C ARG A 145 11.61 -15.28 14.89
N GLU A 146 12.60 -16.01 15.40
CA GLU A 146 14.00 -15.54 15.46
C GLU A 146 14.54 -15.25 14.05
N SER A 147 14.22 -16.11 13.08
CA SER A 147 14.58 -15.91 11.67
C SER A 147 13.93 -14.67 11.07
N GLN A 148 12.66 -14.38 11.42
CA GLN A 148 12.00 -13.13 11.01
C GLN A 148 12.68 -11.90 11.61
N VAL A 149 13.00 -11.94 12.91
CA VAL A 149 13.74 -10.85 13.58
C VAL A 149 15.10 -10.63 12.93
N ALA A 150 15.85 -11.70 12.63
CA ALA A 150 17.13 -11.63 11.94
C ALA A 150 17.00 -11.04 10.53
N ALA A 151 15.99 -11.44 9.76
CA ALA A 151 15.72 -10.88 8.43
C ALA A 151 15.36 -9.38 8.49
N HIS A 152 14.61 -8.96 9.52
CA HIS A 152 14.35 -7.53 9.76
C HIS A 152 15.63 -6.77 10.13
N ALA A 153 16.45 -7.30 11.03
CA ALA A 153 17.73 -6.70 11.41
C ALA A 153 18.66 -6.54 10.20
N HIS A 154 18.83 -7.59 9.40
CA HIS A 154 19.66 -7.53 8.20
C HIS A 154 19.15 -6.50 7.18
N ARG A 155 17.82 -6.40 7.01
CA ARG A 155 17.24 -5.32 6.20
C ARG A 155 17.59 -3.93 6.75
N GLY A 156 17.62 -3.74 8.07
CA GLY A 156 18.05 -2.50 8.71
C GLY A 156 19.51 -2.16 8.39
N GLU A 157 20.40 -3.15 8.41
CA GLU A 157 21.81 -3.00 8.02
C GLU A 157 21.94 -2.57 6.55
N LEU A 158 21.18 -3.21 5.64
CA LEU A 158 21.15 -2.84 4.21
C LEU A 158 20.58 -1.43 3.99
N LEU A 159 19.55 -1.06 4.76
CA LEU A 159 18.87 0.23 4.62
C LEU A 159 19.69 1.39 5.18
N SER A 160 20.44 1.19 6.26
CA SER A 160 21.19 2.26 6.95
C SER A 160 22.07 3.13 6.04
N PRO A 161 22.97 2.59 5.19
CA PRO A 161 23.78 3.42 4.29
C PRO A 161 22.95 4.12 3.21
N VAL A 162 21.84 3.50 2.77
CA VAL A 162 20.94 4.11 1.78
C VAL A 162 20.15 5.26 2.41
N ALA A 163 19.59 5.06 3.60
CA ALA A 163 18.87 6.08 4.36
C ALA A 163 19.77 7.29 4.66
N ASP A 164 21.00 7.05 5.10
CA ASP A 164 21.98 8.11 5.40
C ASP A 164 22.39 8.90 4.14
N LYS A 165 22.60 8.21 3.00
CA LYS A 165 22.84 8.87 1.70
C LYS A 165 21.64 9.70 1.25
N LEU A 166 20.43 9.13 1.31
CA LEU A 166 19.20 9.81 0.92
C LEU A 166 18.93 11.05 1.79
N ALA A 167 19.15 10.95 3.10
CA ALA A 167 18.99 12.06 4.02
C ALA A 167 19.94 13.23 3.69
N ARG A 168 21.21 12.95 3.35
CA ARG A 168 22.12 13.99 2.85
C ARG A 168 21.63 14.61 1.54
N MET A 169 21.22 13.79 0.57
CA MET A 169 20.69 14.28 -0.71
C MET A 169 19.45 15.17 -0.51
N ALA A 170 18.56 14.78 0.40
CA ALA A 170 17.35 15.53 0.73
C ALA A 170 17.66 16.86 1.43
N ARG A 171 18.62 16.87 2.36
CA ARG A 171 19.06 18.07 3.07
C ARG A 171 19.74 19.08 2.14
N ASP A 172 20.60 18.59 1.27
CA ASP A 172 21.41 19.43 0.39
C ASP A 172 20.62 19.85 -0.88
N GLY A 173 19.52 19.14 -1.18
CA GLY A 173 18.66 19.37 -2.33
C GLY A 173 17.37 20.14 -2.02
N LYS A 174 16.59 20.40 -3.09
CA LYS A 174 15.25 21.03 -3.01
C LYS A 174 14.16 20.17 -3.64
N ASP A 175 14.48 18.93 -3.98
CA ASP A 175 13.55 18.05 -4.67
C ASP A 175 12.60 17.36 -3.67
N PRO A 176 11.28 17.60 -3.73
CA PRO A 176 10.35 17.04 -2.76
C PRO A 176 10.22 15.52 -2.83
N LEU A 177 10.45 14.90 -4.00
CA LEU A 177 10.37 13.45 -4.15
C LEU A 177 11.60 12.77 -3.54
N VAL A 178 12.80 13.34 -3.73
CA VAL A 178 14.01 12.90 -3.01
C VAL A 178 13.83 13.04 -1.50
N TYR A 179 13.25 14.15 -1.05
CA TYR A 179 12.97 14.38 0.36
C TYR A 179 11.99 13.33 0.92
N ALA A 180 10.92 13.02 0.20
CA ALA A 180 9.96 11.99 0.60
C ALA A 180 10.60 10.59 0.68
N MET A 181 11.48 10.22 -0.28
CA MET A 181 12.22 8.95 -0.24
C MET A 181 13.17 8.88 0.95
N ALA A 182 13.87 9.98 1.26
CA ALA A 182 14.72 10.06 2.43
C ALA A 182 13.93 9.89 3.72
N MET A 183 12.81 10.61 3.87
CA MET A 183 11.89 10.45 5.00
C MET A 183 11.42 9.01 5.14
N GLN A 184 11.06 8.33 4.04
CA GLN A 184 10.62 6.94 4.06
C GLN A 184 11.74 5.95 4.44
N ALA A 185 12.97 6.16 3.96
CA ALA A 185 14.12 5.34 4.30
C ALA A 185 14.58 5.54 5.76
N CYS A 186 14.40 6.74 6.29
CA CYS A 186 14.80 7.15 7.64
C CYS A 186 13.79 6.76 8.73
N ARG A 187 12.66 6.14 8.39
CA ARG A 187 11.63 5.82 9.37
C ARG A 187 12.18 4.78 10.36
N PRO A 188 11.90 4.93 11.66
CA PRO A 188 12.11 3.85 12.60
C PRO A 188 11.15 2.71 12.22
N SER A 189 11.69 1.72 11.53
CA SER A 189 11.01 0.45 11.29
C SER A 189 11.26 -0.50 12.48
N SER A 190 10.72 -1.72 12.45
CA SER A 190 11.13 -2.76 13.41
C SER A 190 12.63 -3.10 13.35
N ALA A 191 13.34 -2.60 12.33
CA ALA A 191 14.79 -2.68 12.22
C ALA A 191 15.43 -1.37 12.70
N ASP A 192 16.44 -1.49 13.55
CA ASP A 192 17.28 -0.39 14.02
C ASP A 192 18.08 0.19 12.83
N VAL A 193 17.57 1.27 12.24
CA VAL A 193 18.27 2.00 11.18
C VAL A 193 19.20 3.01 11.81
N SER A 194 20.52 2.83 11.63
CA SER A 194 21.54 3.75 12.13
C SER A 194 22.00 4.69 11.03
N ALA A 195 21.29 5.82 10.87
CA ALA A 195 21.57 6.83 9.86
C ALA A 195 21.56 8.24 10.48
N PRO A 196 22.72 8.80 10.91
CA PRO A 196 22.78 10.06 11.64
C PRO A 196 22.15 11.25 10.91
N ALA A 197 22.24 11.29 9.57
CA ALA A 197 21.65 12.36 8.77
C ALA A 197 20.10 12.38 8.83
N CYS A 198 19.46 11.27 9.19
CA CYS A 198 17.99 11.19 9.29
C CYS A 198 17.40 12.13 10.35
N GLY A 199 18.14 12.43 11.43
CA GLY A 199 17.69 13.37 12.47
C GLY A 199 17.55 14.82 12.00
N GLN A 200 17.99 15.14 10.78
CA GLN A 200 17.90 16.48 10.18
C GLN A 200 16.67 16.63 9.27
N LEU A 201 15.92 15.55 9.05
CA LEU A 201 14.70 15.57 8.25
C LEU A 201 13.49 15.85 9.14
N SER A 202 12.60 16.71 8.67
CA SER A 202 11.31 16.98 9.30
C SER A 202 10.16 17.01 8.29
N THR A 203 8.96 16.69 8.75
CA THR A 203 7.73 16.75 7.95
C THR A 203 7.37 18.18 7.56
N GLU A 204 7.66 19.17 8.41
CA GLU A 204 7.43 20.58 8.11
C GLU A 204 8.29 21.04 6.92
N GLN A 205 9.54 20.60 6.85
CA GLN A 205 10.39 20.90 5.70
C GLN A 205 9.89 20.21 4.42
N TRP A 206 9.39 18.97 4.52
CA TRP A 206 8.75 18.31 3.38
C TRP A 206 7.55 19.12 2.86
N ALA A 207 6.67 19.56 3.77
CA ALA A 207 5.49 20.34 3.42
C ALA A 207 5.83 21.70 2.82
N ARG A 208 6.97 22.31 3.20
CA ARG A 208 7.49 23.52 2.54
C ARG A 208 8.02 23.26 1.13
N LEU A 209 8.61 22.09 0.87
CA LEU A 209 9.13 21.72 -0.44
C LEU A 209 8.03 21.31 -1.43
N ASP A 210 6.91 20.74 -0.93
CA ASP A 210 5.77 20.32 -1.75
C ASP A 210 4.43 20.85 -1.20
N PRO A 211 4.22 22.18 -1.15
CA PRO A 211 3.03 22.76 -0.52
C PRO A 211 1.73 22.39 -1.23
N ASP A 212 1.80 22.07 -2.53
CA ASP A 212 0.65 21.69 -3.35
C ASP A 212 0.25 20.21 -3.19
N ASN A 213 1.04 19.38 -2.48
CA ASN A 213 0.76 17.96 -2.27
C ASN A 213 0.30 17.67 -0.84
N GLY A 214 -0.93 17.18 -0.70
CA GLY A 214 -1.56 16.90 0.57
C GLY A 214 -0.90 15.80 1.40
N VAL A 215 -0.06 14.93 0.81
CA VAL A 215 0.60 13.84 1.57
C VAL A 215 1.47 14.38 2.71
N ALA A 216 2.24 15.45 2.48
CA ALA A 216 3.09 16.04 3.50
C ALA A 216 2.25 16.67 4.64
N TRP A 217 1.15 17.33 4.28
CA TRP A 217 0.21 17.92 5.25
C TRP A 217 -0.55 16.86 6.06
N LEU A 218 -0.94 15.75 5.42
CA LEU A 218 -1.53 14.60 6.12
C LEU A 218 -0.55 13.99 7.13
N LYS A 219 0.73 13.89 6.77
CA LYS A 219 1.77 13.41 7.69
C LYS A 219 1.96 14.38 8.87
N MET A 220 1.99 15.69 8.60
CA MET A 220 2.12 16.72 9.64
C MET A 220 0.92 16.70 10.59
N LEU A 221 -0.28 16.53 10.04
CA LEU A 221 -1.51 16.37 10.81
C LEU A 221 -1.46 15.13 11.71
N GLU A 222 -1.00 13.99 11.19
CA GLU A 222 -0.83 12.76 11.97
C GLU A 222 0.13 12.96 13.16
N GLU A 223 1.30 13.54 12.91
CA GLU A 223 2.31 13.79 13.94
C GLU A 223 1.84 14.80 14.99
N ALA A 224 1.19 15.89 14.57
CA ALA A 224 0.62 16.88 15.47
C ALA A 224 -0.45 16.27 16.38
N MET A 225 -1.35 15.46 15.80
CA MET A 225 -2.40 14.77 16.55
C MET A 225 -1.84 13.71 17.50
N ALA A 226 -0.77 13.01 17.13
CA ALA A 226 -0.07 12.08 18.03
C ALA A 226 0.57 12.80 19.25
N ARG A 227 1.03 14.04 19.07
CA ARG A 227 1.58 14.88 20.16
C ARG A 227 0.52 15.72 20.90
N SER A 228 -0.76 15.58 20.56
CA SER A 228 -1.85 16.44 21.06
C SER A 228 -1.63 17.95 20.80
N ASP A 229 -0.89 18.30 19.76
CA ASP A 229 -0.65 19.68 19.34
C ASP A 229 -1.78 20.13 18.39
N MET A 230 -2.86 20.63 18.99
CA MET A 230 -4.06 21.02 18.24
C MET A 230 -3.85 22.26 17.35
N GLY A 231 -2.87 23.12 17.67
CA GLY A 231 -2.55 24.29 16.85
C GLY A 231 -1.92 23.87 15.53
N THR A 232 -0.88 23.05 15.60
CA THR A 232 -0.21 22.49 14.42
C THR A 232 -1.15 21.59 13.61
N ALA A 233 -2.01 20.81 14.29
CA ALA A 233 -3.01 19.98 13.61
C ALA A 233 -4.03 20.83 12.82
N ALA A 234 -4.49 21.95 13.39
CA ALA A 234 -5.42 22.86 12.71
C ALA A 234 -4.78 23.53 11.49
N GLU A 235 -3.53 23.99 11.60
CA GLU A 235 -2.78 24.57 10.47
C GLU A 235 -2.53 23.52 9.37
N ALA A 236 -2.09 22.31 9.73
CA ALA A 236 -1.87 21.24 8.77
C ALA A 236 -3.15 20.88 8.00
N LEU A 237 -4.30 20.83 8.70
CA LEU A 237 -5.60 20.60 8.06
C LEU A 237 -6.01 21.75 7.13
N HIS A 238 -5.74 23.00 7.53
CA HIS A 238 -5.99 24.16 6.67
C HIS A 238 -5.11 24.15 5.41
N ARG A 239 -3.83 23.81 5.54
CA ARG A 239 -2.92 23.67 4.40
C ARG A 239 -3.31 22.50 3.49
N LEU A 240 -3.74 21.40 4.08
CA LEU A 240 -4.29 20.27 3.34
C LEU A 240 -5.50 20.70 2.49
N SER A 241 -6.38 21.56 3.01
CA SER A 241 -7.54 22.05 2.24
C SER A 241 -7.17 23.00 1.10
N GLN A 242 -5.91 23.47 1.05
CA GLN A 242 -5.38 24.31 -0.03
C GLN A 242 -4.52 23.53 -1.02
N ALA A 243 -4.19 22.27 -0.73
CA ALA A 243 -3.40 21.43 -1.61
C ALA A 243 -4.17 21.14 -2.92
N LYS A 244 -3.41 20.91 -3.99
CA LYS A 244 -3.98 20.68 -5.34
C LYS A 244 -4.06 19.20 -5.70
N ARG A 245 -3.28 18.36 -5.04
CA ARG A 245 -3.20 16.92 -5.29
C ARG A 245 -2.87 16.16 -4.01
N VAL A 246 -3.23 14.89 -3.95
CA VAL A 246 -2.70 13.93 -2.96
C VAL A 246 -2.06 12.79 -3.72
N GLU A 247 -0.76 12.94 -3.99
CA GLU A 247 0.00 12.00 -4.81
C GLU A 247 1.02 11.29 -3.94
N SER A 248 0.82 9.97 -3.80
CA SER A 248 1.72 9.12 -3.03
C SER A 248 3.10 9.09 -3.69
N PRO A 249 4.18 9.41 -2.95
CA PRO A 249 5.53 9.31 -3.49
C PRO A 249 5.86 7.89 -3.98
N GLY A 250 5.23 6.84 -3.43
CA GLY A 250 5.40 5.48 -3.92
C GLY A 250 4.95 5.32 -5.38
N PHE A 251 3.82 5.91 -5.79
CA PHE A 251 3.40 5.93 -7.20
C PHE A 251 4.37 6.74 -8.06
N MET A 252 4.85 7.88 -7.55
CA MET A 252 5.84 8.70 -8.26
C MET A 252 7.15 7.95 -8.51
N VAL A 253 7.65 7.21 -7.51
CA VAL A 253 8.85 6.36 -7.64
C VAL A 253 8.61 5.27 -8.67
N THR A 254 7.48 4.55 -8.60
CA THR A 254 7.13 3.54 -9.61
C THR A 254 7.12 4.15 -11.01
N ARG A 255 6.40 5.26 -11.23
CA ARG A 255 6.36 5.96 -12.51
C ARG A 255 7.74 6.38 -13.01
N LEU A 256 8.58 6.88 -12.10
CA LEU A 256 9.94 7.31 -12.41
C LEU A 256 10.80 6.11 -12.87
N VAL A 257 10.72 4.99 -12.16
CA VAL A 257 11.44 3.75 -12.51
C VAL A 257 10.96 3.23 -13.87
N LEU A 258 9.65 3.12 -14.08
CA LEU A 258 9.06 2.58 -15.31
C LEU A 258 9.48 3.36 -16.57
N ARG A 259 9.53 4.69 -16.47
CA ARG A 259 9.94 5.57 -17.59
C ARG A 259 11.44 5.48 -17.91
N ASN A 260 12.24 4.94 -17.00
CA ASN A 260 13.70 4.88 -17.11
C ASN A 260 14.25 3.45 -17.11
N LEU A 261 13.39 2.44 -17.33
CA LEU A 261 13.85 1.07 -17.52
C LEU A 261 14.67 0.96 -18.80
N PRO A 262 15.79 0.21 -18.79
CA PRO A 262 16.55 -0.06 -20.00
C PRO A 262 15.67 -0.59 -21.14
N ALA A 263 15.87 -0.07 -22.34
CA ALA A 263 15.07 -0.45 -23.52
C ALA A 263 15.31 -1.91 -23.95
N ASP A 264 16.45 -2.48 -23.56
CA ASP A 264 16.89 -3.84 -23.87
C ASP A 264 16.44 -4.89 -22.82
N LEU A 265 15.63 -4.52 -21.83
CA LEU A 265 14.99 -5.50 -20.95
C LEU A 265 13.97 -6.33 -21.74
N THR A 266 14.00 -7.65 -21.55
CA THR A 266 12.95 -8.53 -22.08
C THR A 266 11.59 -8.22 -21.41
N GLY A 267 10.48 -8.74 -21.98
CA GLY A 267 9.15 -8.55 -21.40
C GLY A 267 9.05 -9.02 -19.94
N ASP A 268 9.64 -10.17 -19.61
CA ASP A 268 9.64 -10.72 -18.25
C ASP A 268 10.54 -9.92 -17.31
N GLU A 269 11.75 -9.53 -17.77
CA GLU A 269 12.65 -8.67 -16.98
C GLU A 269 11.99 -7.32 -16.68
N ARG A 270 11.26 -6.76 -17.66
CA ARG A 270 10.50 -5.52 -17.48
C ARG A 270 9.38 -5.73 -16.48
N LEU A 271 8.55 -6.76 -16.61
CA LEU A 271 7.47 -7.04 -15.64
C LEU A 271 8.03 -7.21 -14.22
N PHE A 272 9.10 -7.99 -14.07
CA PHE A 272 9.79 -8.15 -12.80
C PHE A 272 10.26 -6.81 -12.22
N ALA A 273 10.87 -5.95 -13.04
CA ALA A 273 11.23 -4.59 -12.65
C ALA A 273 10.03 -3.77 -12.14
N MET A 274 8.88 -3.86 -12.83
CA MET A 274 7.65 -3.17 -12.44
C MET A 274 7.12 -3.69 -11.10
N MET A 275 7.15 -5.00 -10.89
CA MET A 275 6.76 -5.60 -9.62
C MET A 275 7.68 -5.16 -8.47
N GLN A 276 8.99 -5.12 -8.69
CA GLN A 276 9.94 -4.68 -7.66
C GLN A 276 9.72 -3.20 -7.28
N SER A 277 9.44 -2.33 -8.24
CA SER A 277 9.04 -0.94 -7.93
C SER A 277 7.70 -0.85 -7.20
N SER A 278 6.75 -1.73 -7.53
CA SER A 278 5.48 -1.84 -6.77
C SER A 278 5.71 -2.28 -5.33
N VAL A 279 6.70 -3.12 -5.04
CA VAL A 279 7.06 -3.49 -3.67
C VAL A 279 7.56 -2.28 -2.88
N VAL A 280 8.35 -1.38 -3.50
CA VAL A 280 8.75 -0.11 -2.88
C VAL A 280 7.53 0.73 -2.53
N TRP A 281 6.54 0.82 -3.44
CA TRP A 281 5.26 1.48 -3.15
C TRP A 281 4.49 0.83 -2.00
N MET A 282 4.39 -0.51 -1.96
CA MET A 282 3.69 -1.23 -0.89
C MET A 282 4.35 -1.06 0.48
N GLN A 283 5.68 -0.84 0.51
CA GLN A 283 6.41 -0.56 1.74
C GLN A 283 6.28 0.91 2.17
N TRP A 284 5.79 1.77 1.28
CA TRP A 284 5.56 3.16 1.60
C TRP A 284 4.48 3.25 2.67
N GLN A 285 4.83 3.74 3.85
CA GLN A 285 3.83 3.86 4.90
C GLN A 285 2.99 5.10 4.58
N MET A 286 1.76 4.82 4.17
CA MET A 286 0.72 5.81 3.92
C MET A 286 0.50 6.67 5.17
N PRO A 287 0.21 7.97 5.01
CA PRO A 287 -0.15 8.79 6.15
C PRO A 287 -1.41 8.24 6.81
N GLY A 288 -1.48 8.32 8.14
CA GLY A 288 -2.69 7.96 8.87
C GLY A 288 -3.84 8.92 8.53
N TYR A 289 -4.95 8.39 8.02
CA TYR A 289 -6.16 9.18 7.77
C TYR A 289 -7.08 9.32 8.99
N GLN A 290 -6.86 8.55 10.06
CA GLN A 290 -7.66 8.63 11.29
C GLN A 290 -7.66 10.03 11.94
N PRO A 291 -6.53 10.73 12.07
CA PRO A 291 -6.47 12.12 12.51
C PRO A 291 -7.40 13.06 11.71
N LEU A 292 -7.40 12.93 10.39
CA LEU A 292 -8.29 13.70 9.50
C LEU A 292 -9.76 13.39 9.78
N VAL A 293 -10.14 12.11 9.80
CA VAL A 293 -11.54 11.71 10.07
C VAL A 293 -12.02 12.21 11.43
N LYS A 294 -11.15 12.21 12.45
CA LYS A 294 -11.45 12.76 13.77
C LYS A 294 -11.68 14.27 13.72
N MET A 295 -10.80 15.02 13.05
CA MET A 295 -10.92 16.47 12.91
C MET A 295 -12.09 16.90 12.02
N CYS A 296 -12.54 16.03 11.12
CA CYS A 296 -13.71 16.21 10.27
C CYS A 296 -14.88 15.31 10.68
N SER A 297 -15.01 15.01 11.98
CA SER A 297 -16.12 14.24 12.52
C SER A 297 -17.45 15.03 12.49
N PRO A 298 -18.62 14.37 12.58
CA PRO A 298 -19.92 15.05 12.57
C PRO A 298 -20.06 16.14 13.65
N GLN A 299 -19.39 15.99 14.79
CA GLN A 299 -19.38 17.01 15.84
C GLN A 299 -18.46 18.19 15.50
N ALA A 300 -17.28 17.92 14.93
CA ALA A 300 -16.30 18.95 14.60
C ALA A 300 -16.78 19.87 13.48
N VAL A 301 -17.48 19.32 12.49
CA VAL A 301 -18.03 20.09 11.35
C VAL A 301 -19.30 20.87 11.68
N ARG A 302 -19.73 20.91 12.95
CA ARG A 302 -20.76 21.87 13.40
C ARG A 302 -20.23 23.31 13.42
N ASP A 303 -18.91 23.47 13.53
CA ASP A 303 -18.26 24.76 13.30
C ASP A 303 -18.17 25.03 11.80
N ALA A 304 -18.68 26.18 11.36
CA ALA A 304 -18.79 26.50 9.93
C ALA A 304 -17.41 26.62 9.24
N ASN A 305 -16.39 27.16 9.92
CA ASN A 305 -15.05 27.28 9.37
C ASN A 305 -14.40 25.90 9.21
N ARG A 306 -14.59 25.01 10.19
CA ARG A 306 -14.16 23.61 10.11
C ARG A 306 -14.89 22.88 8.99
N ALA A 307 -16.20 23.07 8.85
CA ALA A 307 -17.00 22.46 7.78
C ALA A 307 -16.46 22.85 6.40
N GLN A 308 -16.22 24.14 6.15
CA GLN A 308 -15.66 24.62 4.88
C GLN A 308 -14.28 24.01 4.59
N THR A 309 -13.40 23.94 5.60
CA THR A 309 -12.08 23.33 5.46
C THR A 309 -12.19 21.84 5.13
N CYS A 310 -13.05 21.11 5.85
CA CYS A 310 -13.27 19.68 5.64
C CYS A 310 -13.95 19.36 4.30
N GLU A 311 -14.84 20.22 3.81
CA GLU A 311 -15.48 20.11 2.48
C GLU A 311 -14.43 20.18 1.38
N ALA A 312 -13.52 21.17 1.45
CA ALA A 312 -12.42 21.28 0.50
C ALA A 312 -11.49 20.05 0.55
N VAL A 313 -11.20 19.51 1.73
CA VAL A 313 -10.42 18.26 1.85
C VAL A 313 -11.17 17.04 1.32
N ALA A 314 -12.49 16.95 1.53
CA ALA A 314 -13.30 15.85 0.99
C ALA A 314 -13.24 15.83 -0.53
N HIS A 315 -13.42 16.99 -1.18
CA HIS A 315 -13.26 17.13 -2.63
C HIS A 315 -11.85 16.80 -3.10
N LEU A 316 -10.83 17.34 -2.44
CA LEU A 316 -9.43 17.03 -2.76
C LEU A 316 -9.17 15.51 -2.73
N LEU A 317 -9.68 14.80 -1.73
CA LEU A 317 -9.45 13.37 -1.60
C LEU A 317 -10.26 12.55 -2.62
N VAL A 318 -11.51 12.92 -2.88
CA VAL A 318 -12.36 12.20 -3.84
C VAL A 318 -11.88 12.41 -5.27
N GLU A 319 -11.40 13.59 -5.61
CA GLU A 319 -11.08 13.96 -6.99
C GLU A 319 -9.58 13.97 -7.28
N GLY A 320 -8.74 14.25 -6.28
CA GLY A 320 -7.32 14.53 -6.42
C GLY A 320 -6.38 13.55 -5.71
N ASP A 321 -6.88 12.58 -4.94
CA ASP A 321 -6.07 11.50 -4.38
C ASP A 321 -5.85 10.40 -5.43
N GLN A 322 -4.60 9.93 -5.51
CA GLN A 322 -4.22 8.83 -6.40
C GLN A 322 -4.48 7.45 -5.79
N SER A 323 -4.78 7.35 -4.51
CA SER A 323 -5.08 6.10 -3.82
C SER A 323 -6.58 5.94 -3.59
N ALA A 324 -7.09 4.74 -3.85
CA ALA A 324 -8.48 4.40 -3.59
C ALA A 324 -8.83 4.53 -2.10
N LEU A 325 -7.86 4.28 -1.21
CA LEU A 325 -8.02 4.53 0.23
C LEU A 325 -8.34 6.01 0.50
N GLY A 326 -7.57 6.92 -0.10
CA GLY A 326 -7.81 8.36 -0.01
C GLY A 326 -9.20 8.74 -0.52
N ASN A 327 -9.62 8.23 -1.69
CA ASN A 327 -10.97 8.46 -2.21
C ASN A 327 -12.04 8.00 -1.19
N LEU A 328 -11.91 6.79 -0.63
CA LEU A 328 -12.87 6.25 0.36
C LEU A 328 -12.90 7.07 1.66
N VAL A 329 -11.76 7.59 2.10
CA VAL A 329 -11.70 8.50 3.26
C VAL A 329 -12.38 9.83 2.93
N GLY A 330 -12.15 10.39 1.74
CA GLY A 330 -12.83 11.60 1.26
C GLY A 330 -14.35 11.44 1.27
N LEU A 331 -14.86 10.30 0.79
CA LEU A 331 -16.28 9.95 0.86
C LEU A 331 -16.80 9.90 2.31
N ARG A 332 -16.01 9.34 3.23
CA ARG A 332 -16.38 9.31 4.66
C ARG A 332 -16.43 10.72 5.27
N VAL A 333 -15.52 11.61 4.89
CA VAL A 333 -15.56 13.02 5.31
C VAL A 333 -16.81 13.70 4.73
N GLY A 334 -17.13 13.46 3.46
CA GLY A 334 -18.36 13.94 2.82
C GLY A 334 -19.64 13.49 3.53
N GLU A 335 -19.71 12.23 4.00
CA GLU A 335 -20.84 11.77 4.83
C GLU A 335 -20.99 12.58 6.12
N ASN A 336 -19.88 12.88 6.80
CA ASN A 336 -19.91 13.66 8.03
C ASN A 336 -20.39 15.09 7.80
N LEU A 337 -20.16 15.62 6.59
CA LEU A 337 -20.61 16.93 6.12
C LEU A 337 -22.06 16.93 5.61
N GLY A 338 -22.70 15.77 5.54
CA GLY A 338 -24.09 15.63 5.10
C GLY A 338 -24.28 15.49 3.59
N TRP A 339 -23.26 15.02 2.85
CA TRP A 339 -23.44 14.67 1.44
C TRP A 339 -24.57 13.65 1.27
N PRO A 340 -25.36 13.72 0.18
CA PRO A 340 -26.47 12.79 -0.04
C PRO A 340 -25.99 11.33 -0.03
N ALA A 341 -26.62 10.48 0.78
CA ALA A 341 -26.22 9.08 0.97
C ALA A 341 -26.18 8.30 -0.36
N ALA A 342 -27.14 8.53 -1.25
CA ALA A 342 -27.18 7.93 -2.58
C ALA A 342 -25.93 8.31 -3.42
N LYS A 343 -25.52 9.58 -3.40
CA LYS A 343 -24.32 10.06 -4.11
C LYS A 343 -23.06 9.41 -3.55
N VAL A 344 -22.92 9.36 -2.22
CA VAL A 344 -21.77 8.73 -1.56
C VAL A 344 -21.67 7.25 -1.90
N GLN A 345 -22.81 6.53 -1.84
CA GLN A 345 -22.83 5.11 -2.12
C GLN A 345 -22.51 4.81 -3.60
N ASP A 346 -22.96 5.66 -4.52
CA ASP A 346 -22.63 5.53 -5.95
C ASP A 346 -21.13 5.70 -6.20
N MET A 347 -20.52 6.76 -5.66
CA MET A 347 -19.07 7.01 -5.76
C MET A 347 -18.25 5.90 -5.07
N ARG A 348 -18.72 5.38 -3.93
CA ARG A 348 -18.07 4.24 -3.25
C ARG A 348 -18.08 3.00 -4.13
N THR A 349 -19.21 2.72 -4.76
CA THR A 349 -19.37 1.59 -5.69
C THR A 349 -18.45 1.76 -6.88
N GLU A 350 -18.33 2.98 -7.42
CA GLU A 350 -17.39 3.30 -8.50
C GLU A 350 -15.93 3.02 -8.12
N VAL A 351 -15.47 3.50 -6.95
CA VAL A 351 -14.10 3.25 -6.47
C VAL A 351 -13.83 1.75 -6.32
N GLN A 352 -14.76 1.00 -5.70
CA GLN A 352 -14.60 -0.44 -5.50
C GLN A 352 -14.62 -1.22 -6.82
N ALA A 353 -15.53 -0.85 -7.73
CA ALA A 353 -15.60 -1.44 -9.07
C ALA A 353 -14.35 -1.17 -9.90
N ALA A 354 -13.80 0.05 -9.83
CA ALA A 354 -12.55 0.40 -10.49
C ALA A 354 -11.38 -0.45 -9.97
N LEU A 355 -11.27 -0.66 -8.65
CA LEU A 355 -10.23 -1.52 -8.10
C LEU A 355 -10.32 -2.97 -8.62
N MET A 356 -11.53 -3.48 -8.82
CA MET A 356 -11.74 -4.82 -9.39
C MET A 356 -11.30 -4.98 -10.84
N ALA A 357 -11.18 -3.88 -11.59
CA ALA A 357 -10.66 -3.92 -12.96
C ALA A 357 -9.14 -4.16 -13.02
N SER A 358 -8.43 -4.19 -11.89
CA SER A 358 -7.01 -4.56 -11.87
C SER A 358 -6.79 -5.98 -12.41
N PRO A 359 -5.90 -6.18 -13.40
CA PRO A 359 -5.53 -7.51 -13.90
C PRO A 359 -5.06 -8.45 -12.79
N GLY A 360 -4.45 -7.92 -11.72
CA GLY A 360 -3.98 -8.69 -10.57
C GLY A 360 -5.12 -9.30 -9.74
N LEU A 361 -6.27 -8.63 -9.67
CA LEU A 361 -7.48 -9.15 -9.03
C LEU A 361 -8.30 -10.05 -9.98
N ALA A 362 -8.12 -9.85 -11.28
CA ALA A 362 -8.70 -10.68 -12.34
C ALA A 362 -7.79 -11.85 -12.76
N LEU A 363 -6.74 -12.16 -11.99
CA LEU A 363 -6.04 -13.46 -12.03
C LEU A 363 -7.03 -14.53 -11.59
N SER A 364 -8.00 -14.84 -12.45
CA SER A 364 -8.81 -16.03 -12.30
C SER A 364 -7.84 -17.20 -12.35
N THR A 365 -8.04 -18.13 -11.42
CA THR A 365 -7.26 -19.36 -11.28
C THR A 365 -7.19 -20.21 -12.54
N ASP A 366 -8.02 -19.88 -13.53
CA ASP A 366 -8.29 -20.71 -14.69
C ASP A 366 -7.43 -20.34 -15.90
N LYS A 367 -6.78 -19.16 -15.91
CA LYS A 367 -5.84 -18.78 -16.96
C LYS A 367 -4.38 -18.91 -16.46
N PRO A 368 -3.49 -19.54 -17.24
CA PRO A 368 -2.08 -19.61 -16.87
C PRO A 368 -1.51 -18.19 -16.71
N VAL A 369 -0.90 -17.94 -15.56
CA VAL A 369 -0.36 -16.63 -15.14
C VAL A 369 0.89 -16.21 -15.96
N ASN A 370 1.29 -17.00 -16.96
CA ASN A 370 2.51 -16.82 -17.77
C ASN A 370 2.24 -16.62 -19.26
N THR A 371 1.07 -16.09 -19.66
CA THR A 371 0.88 -15.68 -21.05
C THR A 371 1.50 -14.31 -21.29
N CYS A 372 2.14 -14.11 -22.45
CA CYS A 372 2.64 -12.79 -22.85
C CYS A 372 1.54 -11.72 -22.92
N GLU A 373 0.29 -12.13 -23.13
CA GLU A 373 -0.86 -11.24 -23.06
C GLU A 373 -1.06 -10.69 -21.64
N LEU A 374 -1.03 -11.56 -20.62
CA LEU A 374 -1.16 -11.13 -19.23
C LEU A 374 0.00 -10.25 -18.79
N THR A 375 1.24 -10.59 -19.17
CA THR A 375 2.41 -9.73 -18.91
C THR A 375 2.19 -8.34 -19.48
N ARG A 376 1.73 -8.22 -20.74
CA ARG A 376 1.43 -6.93 -21.37
C ARG A 376 0.30 -6.19 -20.64
N GLN A 377 -0.79 -6.86 -20.32
CA GLN A 377 -1.92 -6.29 -19.58
C GLN A 377 -1.50 -5.74 -18.21
N MET A 378 -0.68 -6.48 -17.47
CA MET A 378 -0.13 -6.03 -16.19
C MET A 378 0.79 -4.81 -16.36
N GLN A 379 1.64 -4.81 -17.39
CA GLN A 379 2.51 -3.67 -17.68
C GLN A 379 1.70 -2.41 -18.02
N ASP A 380 0.69 -2.54 -18.88
CA ASP A 380 -0.18 -1.42 -19.27
C ASP A 380 -0.97 -0.88 -18.08
N TRP A 381 -1.55 -1.77 -17.26
CA TRP A 381 -2.29 -1.37 -16.06
C TRP A 381 -1.39 -0.68 -15.03
N LEU A 382 -0.22 -1.24 -14.71
CA LEU A 382 0.72 -0.63 -13.76
C LEU A 382 1.22 0.74 -14.25
N ALA A 383 1.48 0.88 -15.55
CA ALA A 383 1.84 2.18 -16.13
C ALA A 383 0.71 3.20 -15.91
N LEU A 384 -0.54 2.84 -16.20
CA LEU A 384 -1.71 3.69 -16.00
C LEU A 384 -1.93 4.06 -14.52
N VAL A 385 -1.84 3.10 -13.61
CA VAL A 385 -2.01 3.34 -12.17
C VAL A 385 -0.90 4.22 -11.62
N SER A 386 0.36 4.03 -12.04
CA SER A 386 1.47 4.89 -11.62
C SER A 386 1.35 6.33 -12.13
N GLU A 387 0.66 6.54 -13.25
CA GLU A 387 0.45 7.85 -13.85
C GLU A 387 -0.79 8.57 -13.32
N LYS A 388 -1.90 7.84 -13.16
CA LYS A 388 -3.23 8.42 -12.89
C LYS A 388 -3.77 8.13 -11.49
N GLY A 389 -3.11 7.26 -10.73
CA GLY A 389 -3.62 6.69 -9.48
C GLY A 389 -4.48 5.44 -9.71
N GLU A 390 -4.82 4.75 -8.62
CA GLU A 390 -5.49 3.44 -8.62
C GLU A 390 -6.86 3.49 -9.28
N VAL A 391 -7.70 4.44 -8.89
CA VAL A 391 -9.08 4.54 -9.38
C VAL A 391 -9.10 4.97 -10.84
N LYS A 392 -8.57 6.17 -11.16
CA LYS A 392 -8.57 6.70 -12.53
C LYS A 392 -7.74 5.86 -13.50
N GLY A 393 -6.62 5.29 -13.04
CA GLY A 393 -5.80 4.38 -13.84
C GLY A 393 -6.55 3.10 -14.19
N SER A 394 -7.29 2.52 -13.24
CA SER A 394 -8.07 1.30 -13.48
C SER A 394 -9.32 1.56 -14.33
N GLN A 395 -9.96 2.72 -14.19
CA GLN A 395 -11.04 3.18 -15.06
C GLN A 395 -10.57 3.35 -16.51
N GLU A 396 -9.43 4.01 -16.72
CA GLU A 396 -8.83 4.17 -18.05
C GLU A 396 -8.42 2.83 -18.65
N TYR A 397 -7.87 1.92 -17.84
CA TYR A 397 -7.54 0.57 -18.27
C TYR A 397 -8.79 -0.20 -18.73
N ALA A 398 -9.85 -0.20 -17.93
CA ALA A 398 -11.12 -0.85 -18.27
C ALA A 398 -11.74 -0.27 -19.55
N LYS A 399 -11.71 1.07 -19.69
CA LYS A 399 -12.18 1.76 -20.89
C LYS A 399 -11.41 1.30 -22.14
N ARG A 400 -10.08 1.15 -22.06
CA ARG A 400 -9.26 0.61 -23.17
C ARG A 400 -9.58 -0.85 -23.49
N ALA A 401 -9.98 -1.62 -22.48
CA ALA A 401 -10.47 -2.98 -22.65
C ALA A 401 -11.94 -3.05 -23.15
N GLY A 402 -12.58 -1.91 -23.44
CA GLY A 402 -13.96 -1.86 -23.91
C GLY A 402 -15.02 -2.09 -22.82
N VAL A 403 -14.63 -1.97 -21.54
CA VAL A 403 -15.52 -2.13 -20.38
C VAL A 403 -15.85 -0.76 -19.80
N SER A 404 -17.14 -0.43 -19.70
CA SER A 404 -17.59 0.82 -19.09
C SER A 404 -17.57 0.75 -17.56
N ILE A 405 -17.55 1.92 -16.91
CA ILE A 405 -17.62 1.97 -15.44
C ILE A 405 -18.94 1.41 -14.90
N ASP A 406 -20.05 1.58 -15.63
CA ASP A 406 -21.34 1.00 -15.25
C ASP A 406 -21.34 -0.52 -15.31
N GLN A 407 -20.66 -1.10 -16.32
CA GLN A 407 -20.45 -2.55 -16.39
C GLN A 407 -19.62 -3.04 -15.20
N LEU A 408 -18.53 -2.35 -14.85
CA LEU A 408 -17.74 -2.70 -13.66
C LEU A 408 -18.56 -2.62 -12.37
N LYS A 409 -19.39 -1.58 -12.22
CA LYS A 409 -20.27 -1.41 -11.06
C LYS A 409 -21.29 -2.55 -10.97
N ALA A 410 -21.93 -2.91 -12.07
CA ALA A 410 -22.84 -4.05 -12.14
C ALA A 410 -22.14 -5.37 -11.79
N ASP A 411 -20.93 -5.60 -12.31
CA ASP A 411 -20.13 -6.79 -12.02
C ASP A 411 -19.73 -6.87 -10.54
N TYR A 412 -19.32 -5.75 -9.96
CA TYR A 412 -19.00 -5.66 -8.54
C TYR A 412 -20.21 -6.00 -7.67
N LEU A 413 -21.36 -5.38 -7.94
CA LEU A 413 -22.59 -5.62 -7.17
C LEU A 413 -23.02 -7.09 -7.26
N ARG A 414 -23.01 -7.70 -8.46
CA ARG A 414 -23.29 -9.14 -8.63
C ARG A 414 -22.37 -10.02 -7.78
N ARG A 415 -21.06 -9.71 -7.71
CA ARG A 415 -20.11 -10.49 -6.90
C ARG A 415 -20.34 -10.31 -5.40
N MET A 416 -20.74 -9.12 -4.96
CA MET A 416 -21.08 -8.86 -3.58
C MET A 416 -22.35 -9.60 -3.15
N GLU A 417 -23.35 -9.69 -4.04
CA GLU A 417 -24.56 -10.51 -3.81
C GLU A 417 -24.19 -11.99 -3.62
N VAL A 418 -23.37 -12.55 -4.53
CA VAL A 418 -22.89 -13.95 -4.42
C VAL A 418 -22.12 -14.18 -3.12
N THR A 419 -21.21 -13.28 -2.78
CA THR A 419 -20.41 -13.38 -1.54
C THR A 419 -21.28 -13.31 -0.29
N THR A 420 -22.30 -12.44 -0.30
CA THR A 420 -23.24 -12.29 0.82
C THR A 420 -24.10 -13.54 0.98
N ALA A 421 -24.64 -14.07 -0.12
CA ALA A 421 -25.41 -15.32 -0.13
C ALA A 421 -24.57 -16.52 0.39
N ALA A 422 -23.32 -16.64 -0.05
CA ALA A 422 -22.41 -17.69 0.40
C ALA A 422 -22.13 -17.63 1.92
N ARG A 423 -21.94 -16.42 2.45
CA ARG A 423 -21.75 -16.20 3.90
C ARG A 423 -22.99 -16.57 4.71
N GLN A 424 -24.17 -16.16 4.24
CA GLN A 424 -25.43 -16.50 4.87
C GLN A 424 -25.67 -18.02 4.89
N ALA A 425 -25.38 -18.71 3.78
CA ALA A 425 -25.45 -20.17 3.71
C ALA A 425 -24.49 -20.84 4.70
N THR A 426 -23.24 -20.35 4.80
CA THR A 426 -22.26 -20.87 5.75
C THR A 426 -22.70 -20.66 7.19
N ALA A 427 -23.21 -19.47 7.52
CA ALA A 427 -23.72 -19.16 8.86
C ALA A 427 -24.94 -20.03 9.24
N ALA A 428 -25.84 -20.31 8.29
CA ALA A 428 -26.99 -21.18 8.51
C ALA A 428 -26.60 -22.67 8.68
N SER A 429 -25.49 -23.09 8.08
CA SER A 429 -24.98 -24.47 8.17
C SER A 429 -24.07 -24.73 9.39
N ALA A 430 -23.73 -23.69 10.17
CA ALA A 430 -22.89 -23.85 11.34
C ALA A 430 -23.67 -24.60 12.44
N PRO A 431 -23.20 -25.77 12.92
CA PRO A 431 -23.92 -26.54 13.93
C PRO A 431 -24.09 -25.70 15.21
N GLU A 432 -25.30 -25.72 15.77
CA GLU A 432 -25.61 -25.15 17.08
C GLU A 432 -24.65 -25.78 18.10
N ARG A 433 -23.73 -24.98 18.64
CA ARG A 433 -22.84 -25.44 19.72
C ARG A 433 -23.68 -25.54 20.98
N LEU A 434 -24.18 -26.75 21.25
CA LEU A 434 -24.82 -27.15 22.49
C LEU A 434 -23.82 -27.26 23.64
#